data_AF-A0A380RUM4-F1
#
_entry.id   AF-A0A380RUM4-F1
#
_cell.length_a   1.000
_cell.length_b   1.000
_cell.length_c   1.000
_cell.angle_alpha   90.00
_cell.angle_beta   90.00
_cell.angle_gamma   90.00
#
_symmetry.space_group_name_H-M   'P 1'
#
loop_
_entity.id
_entity.type
_entity.pdbx_description
1 polymer ?
#
loop_
_entity_poly.entity_id
_entity_poly.type
_entity_poly.pdbx_seq_one_letter_code
_entity_poly.pdbx_strand_id
1 'polypeptide(L)'
;MLYKLAHILRDKFGFLWNIIECCNAFVFSLTHKCALQKIPAILNECSGLFTLRMATSVDAAPLAKFFSEQPEDAFKFFKPHAFDEKTLSKIIRNKAFLMFLVLDGEKIVGYFFLRCFVNGKCFKGYIVDNSYMGRGIAKLEGLAMNKINEVLGLRMFGSISPENPASMAVAKAVNEVKILSTLDNGDYYIEFLPKAVNV
;
A
#
# COMPACT_ATOMS: atom_id res chain seq x y z
N MET A 1 13.99 -12.81 -18.38
CA MET A 1 14.62 -11.75 -19.21
C MET A 1 14.01 -10.37 -19.01
N LEU A 2 12.67 -10.19 -18.97
CA LEU A 2 12.04 -8.90 -18.67
C LEU A 2 12.46 -8.27 -17.33
N TYR A 3 12.64 -9.08 -16.28
CA TYR A 3 13.08 -8.60 -14.96
C TYR A 3 14.45 -7.91 -15.01
N LYS A 4 15.44 -8.53 -15.68
CA LYS A 4 16.77 -7.93 -15.87
C LYS A 4 16.71 -6.66 -16.72
N LEU A 5 15.85 -6.64 -17.75
CA LEU A 5 15.63 -5.45 -18.58
C LEU A 5 14.99 -4.30 -17.79
N ALA A 6 14.02 -4.59 -16.93
CA ALA A 6 13.38 -3.61 -16.06
C ALA A 6 14.37 -3.00 -15.05
N HIS A 7 15.27 -3.82 -14.49
CA HIS A 7 16.34 -3.31 -13.63
C HIS A 7 17.34 -2.44 -14.41
N ILE A 8 17.78 -2.86 -15.61
CA ILE A 8 18.68 -2.06 -16.43
C ILE A 8 18.03 -0.73 -16.86
N LEU A 9 16.75 -0.73 -17.24
CA LEU A 9 16.00 0.48 -17.59
C LEU A 9 15.86 1.42 -16.40
N ARG A 10 15.53 0.90 -15.20
CA ARG A 10 15.45 1.70 -13.98
C ARG A 10 16.81 2.32 -13.62
N ASP A 11 17.88 1.53 -13.70
CA ASP A 11 19.19 1.91 -13.17
C ASP A 11 20.00 2.77 -14.15
N LYS A 12 19.82 2.63 -15.48
CA LYS A 12 20.51 3.42 -16.51
C LYS A 12 19.66 4.52 -17.15
N PHE A 13 18.33 4.44 -17.08
CA PHE A 13 17.40 5.37 -17.73
C PHE A 13 16.24 5.78 -16.81
N GLY A 14 16.56 6.36 -15.65
CA GLY A 14 15.55 6.80 -14.67
C GLY A 14 14.46 7.72 -15.25
N PHE A 15 14.75 8.46 -16.33
CA PHE A 15 13.74 9.26 -17.04
C PHE A 15 12.69 8.40 -17.77
N LEU A 16 13.11 7.29 -18.40
CA LEU A 16 12.19 6.34 -19.06
C LEU A 16 11.30 5.65 -18.04
N TRP A 17 11.85 5.31 -16.87
CA TRP A 17 11.07 4.78 -15.77
C TRP A 17 10.00 5.77 -15.28
N ASN A 18 10.36 7.05 -15.14
CA ASN A 18 9.40 8.10 -14.80
C ASN A 18 8.29 8.23 -15.86
N ILE A 19 8.62 8.12 -17.15
CA ILE A 19 7.62 8.15 -18.24
C ILE A 19 6.66 6.96 -18.10
N ILE A 20 7.18 5.75 -17.87
CA ILE A 20 6.36 4.55 -17.69
C ILE A 20 5.42 4.71 -16.48
N GLU A 21 5.94 5.21 -15.35
CA GLU A 21 5.14 5.46 -14.15
C GLU A 21 4.05 6.53 -14.40
N CYS A 22 4.37 7.62 -15.08
CA CYS A 22 3.41 8.66 -15.46
C CYS A 22 2.34 8.12 -16.41
N CYS A 23 2.72 7.32 -17.40
CA CYS A 23 1.78 6.71 -18.34
C CYS A 23 0.83 5.74 -17.62
N ASN A 24 1.37 4.87 -16.74
CA ASN A 24 0.57 4.00 -15.89
C ASN A 24 -0.41 4.81 -15.02
N ALA A 25 0.06 5.86 -14.35
CA ALA A 25 -0.76 6.71 -13.50
C ALA A 25 -1.89 7.39 -14.28
N PHE A 26 -1.58 7.92 -15.46
CA PHE A 26 -2.53 8.61 -16.32
C PHE A 26 -3.63 7.65 -16.78
N VAL A 27 -3.25 6.54 -17.44
CA VAL A 27 -4.20 5.55 -17.96
C VAL A 27 -5.02 4.93 -16.84
N PHE A 28 -4.40 4.57 -15.71
CA PHE A 28 -5.11 4.03 -14.56
C PHE A 28 -6.17 5.00 -14.02
N SER A 29 -5.82 6.30 -13.93
CA SER A 29 -6.76 7.31 -13.44
C SER A 29 -7.96 7.54 -14.34
N LEU A 30 -7.81 7.33 -15.65
CA LEU A 30 -8.90 7.40 -16.61
C LEU A 30 -9.80 6.17 -16.52
N THR A 31 -9.20 4.98 -16.51
CA THR A 31 -9.94 3.71 -16.51
C THR A 31 -10.69 3.47 -15.20
N HIS A 32 -10.16 3.95 -14.07
CA HIS A 32 -10.75 3.74 -12.74
C HIS A 32 -11.38 5.01 -12.15
N LYS A 33 -11.62 6.06 -12.95
CA LYS A 33 -12.09 7.38 -12.48
C LYS A 33 -13.27 7.28 -11.51
N CYS A 34 -14.32 6.54 -11.88
CA CYS A 34 -15.53 6.38 -11.07
C CYS A 34 -15.27 5.61 -9.76
N ALA A 35 -14.39 4.60 -9.80
CA ALA A 35 -14.02 3.85 -8.61
C ALA A 35 -13.19 4.71 -7.63
N LEU A 36 -12.24 5.49 -8.16
CA LEU A 36 -11.42 6.42 -7.37
C LEU A 36 -12.26 7.45 -6.62
N GLN A 37 -13.36 7.93 -7.22
CA GLN A 37 -14.28 8.88 -6.59
C GLN A 37 -15.02 8.30 -5.37
N LYS A 38 -15.16 6.97 -5.29
CA LYS A 38 -15.85 6.29 -4.16
C LYS A 38 -14.94 6.10 -2.95
N ILE A 39 -13.63 6.16 -3.13
CA ILE A 39 -12.64 5.85 -2.09
C ILE A 39 -12.83 6.68 -0.80
N PRO A 40 -13.03 8.02 -0.85
CA PRO A 40 -13.24 8.79 0.38
C PRO A 40 -14.43 8.31 1.21
N ALA A 41 -15.53 7.92 0.56
CA ALA A 41 -16.71 7.39 1.25
C ALA A 41 -16.42 6.03 1.90
N ILE A 42 -15.69 5.15 1.21
CA ILE A 42 -15.27 3.84 1.75
C ILE A 42 -14.37 4.01 2.97
N LEU A 43 -13.39 4.92 2.91
CA LEU A 43 -12.51 5.21 4.04
C LEU A 43 -13.28 5.77 5.23
N ASN A 44 -14.26 6.65 4.99
CA ASN A 44 -15.14 7.16 6.03
C ASN A 44 -15.99 6.05 6.66
N GLU A 45 -16.53 5.12 5.87
CA GLU A 45 -17.29 3.96 6.37
C GLU A 45 -16.42 3.02 7.22
N CYS A 46 -15.14 2.86 6.86
CA CYS A 46 -14.18 2.08 7.65
C CYS A 46 -13.71 2.82 8.91
N SER A 47 -13.90 4.13 8.99
CA SER A 47 -13.47 4.92 10.14
C SER A 47 -14.30 4.57 11.39
N GLY A 48 -13.72 4.80 12.55
CA GLY A 48 -14.36 4.50 13.84
C GLY A 48 -13.57 5.15 14.97
N LEU A 49 -12.92 4.33 15.80
CA LEU A 49 -11.96 4.84 16.79
C LEU A 49 -10.80 5.61 16.13
N PHE A 50 -10.42 5.22 14.91
CA PHE A 50 -9.44 5.90 14.09
C PHE A 50 -10.08 6.44 12.83
N THR A 51 -9.58 7.58 12.35
CA THR A 51 -10.02 8.21 11.10
C THR A 51 -9.14 7.74 9.96
N LEU A 52 -9.76 7.24 8.88
CA LEU A 52 -9.08 6.84 7.66
C LEU A 52 -9.31 7.89 6.58
N ARG A 53 -8.24 8.33 5.91
CA ARG A 53 -8.37 9.24 4.75
C ARG A 53 -7.23 9.06 3.75
N MET A 54 -7.44 9.60 2.55
CA MET A 54 -6.38 9.75 1.55
C MET A 54 -5.29 10.67 2.09
N ALA A 55 -4.04 10.32 1.78
CA ALA A 55 -2.93 11.26 1.90
C ALA A 55 -3.03 12.33 0.81
N THR A 56 -2.65 13.55 1.17
CA THR A 56 -2.61 14.72 0.29
C THR A 56 -1.23 15.34 0.34
N SER A 57 -0.94 16.27 -0.57
CA SER A 57 0.42 16.86 -0.66
C SER A 57 0.86 17.58 0.62
N VAL A 58 -0.07 18.05 1.45
CA VAL A 58 0.27 18.68 2.75
C VAL A 58 0.73 17.68 3.79
N ASP A 59 0.44 16.39 3.60
CA ASP A 59 0.82 15.31 4.51
C ASP A 59 2.26 14.82 4.29
N ALA A 60 2.96 15.26 3.24
CA ALA A 60 4.29 14.76 2.93
C ALA A 60 5.29 14.96 4.10
N ALA A 61 5.31 16.15 4.71
CA ALA A 61 6.19 16.45 5.84
C ALA A 61 5.76 15.72 7.14
N PRO A 62 4.49 15.78 7.57
CA PRO A 62 4.00 14.97 8.71
C PRO A 62 4.26 13.47 8.54
N LEU A 63 4.08 12.94 7.33
CA LEU A 63 4.30 11.52 7.04
C LEU A 63 5.80 11.16 7.05
N ALA A 64 6.67 12.04 6.53
CA ALA A 64 8.12 11.86 6.65
C ALA A 64 8.56 11.81 8.12
N LYS A 65 7.99 12.70 8.95
CA LYS A 65 8.21 12.71 10.39
C LYS A 65 7.73 11.40 11.04
N PHE A 66 6.51 10.96 10.74
CA PHE A 66 5.98 9.67 11.20
C PHE A 66 6.93 8.51 10.91
N PHE A 67 7.49 8.42 9.70
CA PHE A 67 8.47 7.39 9.37
C PHE A 67 9.77 7.55 10.16
N SER A 68 10.29 8.78 10.32
CA SER A 68 11.53 9.01 11.07
C SER A 68 11.45 8.65 12.56
N GLU A 69 10.25 8.61 13.12
CA GLU A 69 10.00 8.26 14.52
C GLU A 69 9.83 6.74 14.74
N GLN A 70 9.74 5.95 13.67
CA GLN A 70 9.64 4.49 13.79
C GLN A 70 11.02 3.86 14.09
N PRO A 71 11.07 2.78 14.90
CA PRO A 71 12.32 2.07 15.14
C PRO A 71 12.85 1.43 13.85
N GLU A 72 14.17 1.27 13.73
CA GLU A 72 14.81 0.69 12.53
C GLU A 72 14.24 -0.69 12.18
N ASP A 73 13.91 -1.49 13.19
CA ASP A 73 13.31 -2.83 13.03
C ASP A 73 11.94 -2.81 12.36
N ALA A 74 11.17 -1.72 12.48
CA ALA A 74 9.89 -1.58 11.78
C ALA A 74 10.06 -1.58 10.25
N PHE A 75 11.25 -1.20 9.78
CA PHE A 75 11.61 -1.19 8.36
C PHE A 75 12.30 -2.45 7.89
N LYS A 76 12.59 -3.44 8.77
CA LYS A 76 13.25 -4.69 8.39
C LYS A 76 12.56 -5.37 7.19
N PHE A 77 11.22 -5.34 7.18
CA PHE A 77 10.40 -5.96 6.15
C PHE A 77 9.58 -4.96 5.32
N PHE A 78 9.75 -3.66 5.52
CA PHE A 78 8.91 -2.63 4.91
C PHE A 78 9.75 -1.46 4.40
N LYS A 79 10.15 -1.53 3.12
CA LYS A 79 10.88 -0.47 2.41
C LYS A 79 10.33 -0.28 0.99
N PRO A 80 9.05 0.12 0.83
CA PRO A 80 8.41 0.23 -0.48
C PRO A 80 8.95 1.39 -1.33
N HIS A 81 9.51 2.42 -0.70
CA HIS A 81 10.10 3.61 -1.30
C HIS A 81 10.99 4.32 -0.27
N ALA A 82 11.70 5.37 -0.67
CA ALA A 82 12.33 6.27 0.29
C ALA A 82 11.26 7.03 1.08
N PHE A 83 11.54 7.29 2.36
CA PHE A 83 10.59 7.89 3.30
C PHE A 83 10.79 9.41 3.49
N ASP A 84 11.65 10.03 2.69
CA ASP A 84 11.89 11.47 2.74
C ASP A 84 10.72 12.26 2.13
N GLU A 85 10.53 13.50 2.60
CA GLU A 85 9.43 14.38 2.18
C GLU A 85 9.36 14.58 0.66
N LYS A 86 10.52 14.74 0.00
CA LYS A 86 10.59 14.97 -1.44
C LYS A 86 10.05 13.75 -2.20
N THR A 87 10.44 12.55 -1.80
CA THR A 87 9.93 11.30 -2.36
C THR A 87 8.43 11.15 -2.10
N LEU A 88 7.97 11.37 -0.86
CA LEU A 88 6.55 11.26 -0.50
C LEU A 88 5.69 12.26 -1.27
N SER A 89 6.10 13.53 -1.36
CA SER A 89 5.41 14.56 -2.14
C SER A 89 5.26 14.17 -3.62
N LYS A 90 6.26 13.51 -4.21
CA LYS A 90 6.16 12.97 -5.58
C LYS A 90 5.15 11.83 -5.66
N ILE A 91 5.24 10.85 -4.76
CA ILE A 91 4.41 9.63 -4.82
C ILE A 91 2.94 9.93 -4.51
N ILE A 92 2.64 10.81 -3.56
CA ILE A 92 1.27 11.23 -3.21
C ILE A 92 0.51 11.79 -4.43
N ARG A 93 1.22 12.45 -5.36
CA ARG A 93 0.62 12.98 -6.60
C ARG A 93 0.40 11.91 -7.68
N ASN A 94 0.96 10.71 -7.51
CA ASN A 94 0.79 9.62 -8.46
C ASN A 94 -0.58 8.98 -8.29
N LYS A 95 -1.47 9.17 -9.27
CA LYS A 95 -2.85 8.65 -9.24
C LYS A 95 -2.97 7.12 -9.25
N ALA A 96 -1.89 6.40 -9.53
CA ALA A 96 -1.83 4.94 -9.43
C ALA A 96 -1.10 4.47 -8.16
N PHE A 97 -0.61 5.38 -7.31
CA PHE A 97 -0.12 5.06 -5.98
C PHE A 97 -1.07 5.67 -4.95
N LEU A 98 -2.07 4.90 -4.54
CA LEU A 98 -3.08 5.35 -3.61
C LEU A 98 -2.50 5.25 -2.19
N MET A 99 -2.22 6.40 -1.57
CA MET A 99 -1.71 6.50 -0.20
C MET A 99 -2.82 6.89 0.76
N PHE A 100 -2.84 6.25 1.91
CA PHE A 100 -3.84 6.43 2.95
C PHE A 100 -3.19 6.58 4.31
N LEU A 101 -3.86 7.31 5.20
CA LEU A 101 -3.44 7.56 6.56
C LEU A 101 -4.49 7.03 7.53
N VAL A 102 -4.01 6.54 8.67
CA VAL A 102 -4.81 6.27 9.86
C VAL A 102 -4.47 7.34 10.90
N LEU A 103 -5.49 8.03 11.40
CA LEU A 103 -5.35 9.14 12.33
C LEU A 103 -6.01 8.84 13.68
N ASP A 104 -5.35 9.25 14.75
CA ASP A 104 -5.91 9.40 16.09
C ASP A 104 -5.90 10.90 16.43
N GLY A 105 -7.05 11.57 16.25
CA GLY A 105 -7.12 13.03 16.18
C GLY A 105 -6.30 13.58 15.01
N GLU A 106 -5.30 14.40 15.31
CA GLU A 106 -4.37 14.96 14.31
C GLU A 106 -3.10 14.11 14.11
N LYS A 107 -2.88 13.08 14.94
CA LYS A 107 -1.66 12.26 14.90
C LYS A 107 -1.80 11.16 13.84
N ILE A 108 -0.79 11.02 12.98
CA ILE A 108 -0.64 9.85 12.10
C ILE A 108 -0.19 8.67 12.95
N VAL A 109 -1.01 7.61 12.96
CA VAL A 109 -0.77 6.38 13.74
C VAL A 109 -0.68 5.13 12.85
N GLY A 110 -0.91 5.31 11.54
CA GLY A 110 -0.75 4.25 10.54
C GLY A 110 -0.70 4.83 9.14
N TYR A 111 -0.10 4.07 8.25
CA TYR A 111 0.06 4.38 6.83
C TYR A 111 -0.14 3.09 6.04
N PHE A 112 -0.94 3.16 4.98
CA PHE A 112 -1.14 2.05 4.06
C PHE A 112 -1.31 2.55 2.63
N PHE A 113 -1.09 1.65 1.67
CA PHE A 113 -1.15 2.02 0.26
C PHE A 113 -1.58 0.88 -0.65
N LEU A 114 -2.07 1.26 -1.84
CA LEU A 114 -2.21 0.40 -3.01
C LEU A 114 -1.43 0.98 -4.18
N ARG A 115 -0.38 0.28 -4.62
CA ARG A 115 0.32 0.57 -5.87
C ARG A 115 -0.36 -0.18 -7.01
N CYS A 116 -1.12 0.54 -7.81
CA CYS A 116 -1.99 0.01 -8.86
C CYS A 116 -1.33 0.08 -10.23
N PHE A 117 -1.69 -0.86 -11.10
CA PHE A 117 -1.15 -0.99 -12.44
C PHE A 117 -2.28 -1.20 -13.44
N VAL A 118 -2.11 -0.62 -14.63
CA VAL A 118 -3.09 -0.70 -15.73
C VAL A 118 -3.33 -2.12 -16.24
N ASN A 119 -2.45 -3.07 -15.90
CA ASN A 119 -2.58 -4.48 -16.23
C ASN A 119 -3.52 -5.26 -15.28
N GLY A 120 -4.32 -4.55 -14.47
CA GLY A 120 -5.29 -5.16 -13.56
C GLY A 120 -4.69 -5.71 -12.26
N LYS A 121 -3.46 -5.30 -11.90
CA LYS A 121 -2.80 -5.70 -10.65
C LYS A 121 -2.63 -4.52 -9.70
N CYS A 122 -2.66 -4.79 -8.41
CA CYS A 122 -2.20 -3.85 -7.39
C CYS A 122 -1.33 -4.57 -6.35
N PHE A 123 -0.48 -3.80 -5.68
CA PHE A 123 0.37 -4.27 -4.59
C PHE A 123 0.04 -3.47 -3.35
N LYS A 124 -0.18 -4.16 -2.23
CA LYS A 124 -0.47 -3.50 -0.95
C LYS A 124 0.73 -3.48 -0.02
N GLY A 125 0.73 -2.50 0.87
CA GLY A 125 1.64 -2.44 2.01
C GLY A 125 1.08 -1.52 3.07
N TYR A 126 1.51 -1.72 4.31
CA TYR A 126 1.11 -0.92 5.45
C TYR A 126 2.18 -0.93 6.55
N ILE A 127 2.11 0.06 7.43
CA ILE A 127 2.90 0.16 8.65
C ILE A 127 2.07 0.88 9.70
N VAL A 128 2.18 0.42 10.95
CA VAL A 128 1.48 1.00 12.10
C VAL A 128 2.52 1.62 13.01
N ASP A 129 2.17 2.74 13.64
CA ASP A 129 3.04 3.35 14.65
C ASP A 129 3.38 2.35 15.75
N ASN A 130 4.66 2.25 16.10
CA ASN A 130 5.12 1.30 17.10
C ASN A 130 4.38 1.44 18.46
N SER A 131 4.03 2.65 18.88
CA SER A 131 3.29 2.91 20.13
C SER A 131 1.79 2.57 20.06
N TYR A 132 1.29 2.28 18.86
CA TYR A 132 -0.11 1.90 18.58
C TYR A 132 -0.28 0.43 18.14
N MET A 133 0.80 -0.36 18.17
CA MET A 133 0.74 -1.79 17.90
C MET A 133 -0.24 -2.51 18.83
N GLY A 134 -0.84 -3.59 18.34
CA GLY A 134 -1.82 -4.38 19.10
C GLY A 134 -3.23 -3.77 19.19
N ARG A 135 -3.46 -2.57 18.67
CA ARG A 135 -4.77 -1.90 18.70
C ARG A 135 -5.69 -2.20 17.51
N GLY A 136 -5.34 -3.21 16.70
CA GLY A 136 -6.14 -3.63 15.55
C GLY A 136 -6.00 -2.76 14.29
N ILE A 137 -5.12 -1.75 14.27
CA ILE A 137 -4.92 -0.83 13.12
C ILE A 137 -4.55 -1.59 11.84
N ALA A 138 -3.58 -2.50 11.89
CA ALA A 138 -3.18 -3.28 10.70
C ALA A 138 -4.34 -4.09 10.09
N LYS A 139 -5.25 -4.60 10.94
CA LYS A 139 -6.47 -5.30 10.49
C LYS A 139 -7.43 -4.32 9.82
N LEU A 140 -7.61 -3.13 10.40
CA LEU A 140 -8.41 -2.05 9.84
C LEU A 140 -7.89 -1.60 8.47
N GLU A 141 -6.58 -1.36 8.34
CA GLU A 141 -5.92 -1.03 7.07
C GLU A 141 -6.14 -2.14 6.02
N GLY A 142 -6.00 -3.40 6.42
CA GLY A 142 -6.27 -4.56 5.59
C GLY A 142 -7.72 -4.62 5.07
N LEU A 143 -8.70 -4.38 5.94
CA LEU A 143 -10.12 -4.35 5.57
C LEU A 143 -10.45 -3.19 4.64
N ALA A 144 -9.90 -1.99 4.92
CA ALA A 144 -10.09 -0.83 4.07
C ALA A 144 -9.51 -1.06 2.66
N MET A 145 -8.31 -1.63 2.55
CA MET A 145 -7.72 -1.99 1.25
C MET A 145 -8.57 -3.01 0.49
N ASN A 146 -9.19 -3.97 1.18
CA ASN A 146 -10.08 -4.93 0.54
C ASN A 146 -11.33 -4.26 -0.03
N LYS A 147 -12.04 -3.43 0.75
CA LYS A 147 -13.22 -2.68 0.25
C LYS A 147 -12.87 -1.73 -0.90
N ILE A 148 -11.72 -1.07 -0.83
CA ILE A 148 -11.23 -0.22 -1.93
C ILE A 148 -10.95 -1.08 -3.17
N ASN A 149 -10.36 -2.26 -3.00
CA ASN A 149 -10.06 -3.14 -4.11
C ASN A 149 -11.32 -3.77 -4.74
N GLU A 150 -12.40 -3.97 -3.98
CA GLU A 150 -13.70 -4.41 -4.52
C GLU A 150 -14.25 -3.43 -5.55
N VAL A 151 -14.13 -2.11 -5.32
CA VAL A 151 -14.56 -1.11 -6.31
C VAL A 151 -13.56 -0.90 -7.44
N LEU A 152 -12.26 -1.17 -7.20
CA LEU A 152 -11.22 -1.08 -8.24
C LEU A 152 -11.19 -2.31 -9.15
N GLY A 153 -11.61 -3.49 -8.68
CA GLY A 153 -11.62 -4.73 -9.45
C GLY A 153 -10.23 -5.26 -9.82
N LEU A 154 -9.20 -4.97 -9.02
CA LEU A 154 -7.82 -5.39 -9.30
C LEU A 154 -7.47 -6.70 -8.58
N ARG A 155 -6.48 -7.42 -9.11
CA ARG A 155 -5.83 -8.53 -8.41
C ARG A 155 -4.79 -7.98 -7.44
N MET A 156 -4.91 -8.32 -6.15
CA MET A 156 -4.10 -7.74 -5.08
C MET A 156 -2.95 -8.66 -4.68
N PHE A 157 -1.74 -8.12 -4.67
CA PHE A 157 -0.51 -8.86 -4.36
C PHE A 157 0.33 -8.20 -3.27
N GLY A 158 1.32 -8.92 -2.78
CA GLY A 158 2.35 -8.39 -1.89
C GLY A 158 3.44 -9.43 -1.64
N SER A 159 4.43 -9.01 -0.86
CA SER A 159 5.44 -9.90 -0.32
C SER A 159 5.38 -9.89 1.21
N ILE A 160 5.50 -11.05 1.83
CA ILE A 160 5.58 -11.19 3.29
C ILE A 160 6.75 -12.09 3.62
N SER A 161 7.67 -11.59 4.44
CA SER A 161 8.77 -12.41 4.95
C SER A 161 8.23 -13.53 5.86
N PRO A 162 8.73 -14.78 5.73
CA PRO A 162 8.41 -15.84 6.68
C PRO A 162 8.81 -15.49 8.12
N GLU A 163 9.77 -14.59 8.30
CA GLU A 163 10.19 -14.06 9.61
C GLU A 163 9.25 -12.99 10.18
N ASN A 164 8.18 -12.63 9.47
CA ASN A 164 7.16 -11.68 9.93
C ASN A 164 5.79 -12.38 10.14
N PRO A 165 5.65 -13.20 11.21
CA PRO A 165 4.41 -13.93 11.48
C PRO A 165 3.24 -12.99 11.78
N ALA A 166 3.49 -11.80 12.33
CA ALA A 166 2.47 -10.80 12.62
C ALA A 166 1.80 -10.29 11.33
N SER A 167 2.58 -9.94 10.31
CA SER A 167 2.05 -9.52 9.00
C SER A 167 1.27 -10.65 8.32
N MET A 168 1.79 -11.88 8.36
CA MET A 168 1.09 -13.05 7.84
C MET A 168 -0.24 -13.31 8.56
N ALA A 169 -0.29 -13.15 9.89
CA ALA A 169 -1.50 -13.33 10.68
C ALA A 169 -2.58 -12.29 10.30
N VAL A 170 -2.20 -11.02 10.15
CA VAL A 170 -3.11 -9.96 9.68
C VAL A 170 -3.61 -10.26 8.28
N ALA A 171 -2.71 -10.64 7.36
CA ALA A 171 -3.07 -11.02 6.00
C ALA A 171 -4.13 -12.13 5.97
N LYS A 172 -3.92 -13.22 6.71
CA LYS A 172 -4.87 -14.34 6.84
C LYS A 172 -6.14 -13.98 7.61
N ALA A 173 -6.10 -13.00 8.49
CA ALA A 173 -7.27 -12.55 9.22
C ALA A 173 -8.29 -11.86 8.31
N VAL A 174 -7.82 -11.10 7.31
CA VAL A 174 -8.66 -10.30 6.41
C VAL A 174 -8.79 -10.85 5.00
N ASN A 175 -7.93 -11.80 4.59
CA ASN A 175 -7.93 -12.39 3.24
C ASN A 175 -7.79 -13.91 3.31
N GLU A 176 -8.19 -14.57 2.23
CA GLU A 176 -7.61 -15.84 1.83
C GLU A 176 -6.23 -15.58 1.23
N VAL A 177 -5.20 -16.24 1.76
CA VAL A 177 -3.80 -16.00 1.38
C VAL A 177 -3.33 -17.14 0.48
N LYS A 178 -3.04 -16.82 -0.78
CA LYS A 178 -2.46 -17.77 -1.73
C LYS A 178 -0.99 -17.45 -1.94
N ILE A 179 -0.10 -18.30 -1.45
CA ILE A 179 1.34 -18.20 -1.73
C ILE A 179 1.56 -18.69 -3.16
N LEU A 180 2.14 -17.82 -4.01
CA LEU A 180 2.40 -18.12 -5.43
C LEU A 180 3.82 -18.65 -5.65
N SER A 181 4.80 -18.09 -4.94
CA SER A 181 6.21 -18.50 -5.01
C SER A 181 6.99 -17.92 -3.83
N THR A 182 8.23 -18.38 -3.64
CA THR A 182 9.22 -17.73 -2.77
C THR A 182 10.14 -16.88 -3.64
N LEU A 183 10.39 -15.63 -3.25
CA LEU A 183 11.30 -14.71 -3.92
C LEU A 183 12.76 -15.00 -3.56
N ASP A 184 13.71 -14.48 -4.34
CA ASP A 184 15.15 -14.71 -4.12
C ASP A 184 15.64 -14.24 -2.74
N ASN A 185 14.96 -13.27 -2.14
CA ASN A 185 15.25 -12.76 -0.79
C ASN A 185 14.60 -13.59 0.34
N GLY A 186 13.93 -14.70 0.01
CA GLY A 186 13.24 -15.57 0.96
C GLY A 186 11.80 -15.18 1.29
N ASP A 187 11.32 -14.02 0.83
CA ASP A 187 9.94 -13.59 1.09
C ASP A 187 8.94 -14.42 0.27
N TYR A 188 7.74 -14.63 0.82
CA TYR A 188 6.64 -15.21 0.06
C TYR A 188 6.01 -14.16 -0.84
N TYR A 189 5.91 -14.46 -2.14
CA TYR A 189 5.06 -13.71 -3.06
C TYR A 189 3.62 -14.24 -2.97
N ILE A 190 2.70 -13.35 -2.62
CA ILE A 190 1.33 -13.70 -2.22
C ILE A 190 0.31 -12.97 -3.08
N GLU A 191 -0.76 -13.67 -3.42
CA GLU A 191 -2.03 -13.10 -3.87
C GLU A 191 -3.03 -13.09 -2.70
N PHE A 192 -3.63 -11.94 -2.46
CA PHE A 192 -4.67 -11.73 -1.45
C PHE A 192 -6.03 -11.86 -2.13
N LEU A 193 -6.80 -12.88 -1.73
CA LEU A 193 -8.13 -13.14 -2.24
C LEU A 193 -9.18 -12.72 -1.19
N PRO A 194 -10.36 -12.24 -1.62
CA PRO A 194 -11.47 -12.02 -0.70
C PRO A 194 -11.77 -13.27 0.11
N LYS A 195 -12.09 -13.13 1.40
CA LYS A 195 -12.62 -14.26 2.16
C LYS A 195 -13.98 -14.62 1.60
N ALA A 196 -14.22 -15.92 1.42
CA ALA A 196 -15.57 -16.39 1.19
C ALA A 196 -16.44 -15.92 2.36
N VAL A 197 -17.48 -15.14 2.05
CA VAL A 197 -18.56 -14.92 3.01
C VAL A 197 -19.29 -16.27 3.08
N ASN A 198 -19.16 -16.97 4.20
CA ASN A 198 -20.07 -18.08 4.47
C ASN A 198 -21.47 -17.47 4.53
N VAL A 199 -22.25 -17.68 3.46
CA VAL A 199 -23.68 -17.36 3.39
C VAL A 199 -24.45 -18.35 4.25
#